data_AF-A0A257N7A4-F1
#
_entry.id   AF-A0A257N7A4-F1
#
_cell.length_a   1.000
_cell.length_b   1.000
_cell.length_c   1.000
_cell.angle_alpha   90.00
_cell.angle_beta   90.00
_cell.angle_gamma   90.00
#
_symmetry.space_group_name_H-M   'P 1'
#
loop_
_entity.id
_entity.type
_entity.pdbx_description
1 polymer ?
#
loop_
_entity_poly.entity_id
_entity_poly.type
_entity_poly.pdbx_seq_one_letter_code
_entity_poly.pdbx_strand_id
1 'polypeptide(L)'
;MIKNQVQGTRCKIHKTCRLNPVTRALHLRGFTLIEVLIAMTLLSIMVVLLFSSLKICADSWEKGESKITDVNEVAVVYNFFQRHLSIARPLWNDLSEEEKTFSFQGKAQSLQFISAFPASAGRSGLQLFSLDLQEEDNEQVIKVTIKPFFPVAEGEEWHKEEVTLIKHVSDFTLAYFGSDDGVSEGSWEEEWLDKEVLPQLVKINIELENGIFWPEMIIDLKITGTTNNTDLEIIIQTIRTIQKIQMSPRQSSDKTKGPGPGSGVVGIEFTDYYGRELCSQHAQGSFYYWRYSK
;
A
#
# COMPACT_ATOMS: atom_id res chain seq x y z
N MET A 1 -90.60 34.39 -63.79
CA MET A 1 -90.97 34.56 -62.37
C MET A 1 -92.18 33.67 -62.10
N ILE A 2 -91.98 32.41 -61.71
CA ILE A 2 -93.05 31.42 -61.62
C ILE A 2 -92.90 30.66 -60.30
N LYS A 3 -93.90 30.85 -59.43
CA LYS A 3 -94.14 30.08 -58.20
C LYS A 3 -94.36 28.62 -58.57
N ASN A 4 -93.71 27.68 -57.89
CA ASN A 4 -94.07 26.26 -57.98
C ASN A 4 -94.66 25.78 -56.66
N GLN A 5 -95.96 25.53 -56.72
CA GLN A 5 -96.80 24.96 -55.67
C GLN A 5 -96.85 23.44 -55.84
N VAL A 6 -96.49 22.76 -54.76
CA VAL A 6 -97.12 21.58 -54.14
C VAL A 6 -97.93 20.63 -55.05
N GLN A 7 -97.46 19.38 -55.09
CA GLN A 7 -98.20 18.10 -55.06
C GLN A 7 -97.09 17.02 -54.97
N GLY A 8 -96.96 16.14 -53.97
CA GLY A 8 -97.94 15.46 -53.15
C GLY A 8 -97.89 13.98 -53.51
N THR A 9 -97.06 13.16 -52.84
CA THR A 9 -97.27 11.70 -52.84
C THR A 9 -96.56 10.97 -51.68
N ARG A 10 -97.39 10.43 -50.78
CA ARG A 10 -97.27 9.14 -50.08
C ARG A 10 -95.87 8.64 -49.73
N CYS A 11 -95.47 8.82 -48.46
CA CYS A 11 -94.57 7.89 -47.81
C CYS A 11 -95.40 6.81 -47.09
N LYS A 12 -95.28 5.56 -47.55
CA LYS A 12 -95.89 4.37 -46.93
C LYS A 12 -95.21 4.09 -45.59
N ILE A 13 -95.96 4.21 -44.51
CA ILE A 13 -95.59 3.68 -43.19
C ILE A 13 -95.64 2.16 -43.29
N HIS A 14 -94.48 1.50 -43.45
CA HIS A 14 -94.37 0.07 -43.25
C HIS A 14 -93.96 -0.21 -41.80
N LYS A 15 -94.90 -0.82 -41.09
CA LYS A 15 -94.75 -1.39 -39.76
C LYS A 15 -93.66 -2.46 -39.81
N THR A 16 -92.73 -2.38 -38.85
CA THR A 16 -92.17 -3.45 -37.98
C THR A 16 -90.67 -3.24 -37.72
N CYS A 17 -90.33 -2.30 -36.83
CA CYS A 17 -89.06 -2.35 -36.12
C CYS A 17 -89.34 -3.01 -34.77
N ARG A 18 -89.31 -4.35 -34.71
CA ARG A 18 -89.19 -5.05 -33.43
C ARG A 18 -87.74 -4.91 -32.98
N LEU A 19 -87.48 -3.96 -32.09
CA LEU A 19 -86.23 -3.94 -31.33
C LEU A 19 -86.26 -5.15 -30.39
N ASN A 20 -85.48 -6.16 -30.72
CA ASN A 20 -85.25 -7.31 -29.85
C ASN A 20 -84.29 -6.85 -28.74
N PRO A 21 -84.67 -6.82 -27.45
CA PRO A 21 -83.71 -6.55 -26.40
C PRO A 21 -82.75 -7.75 -26.35
N VAL A 22 -81.52 -7.57 -26.83
CA VAL A 22 -80.44 -8.51 -26.53
C VAL A 22 -80.14 -8.32 -25.05
N THR A 23 -80.81 -9.09 -24.20
CA THR A 23 -80.39 -9.31 -22.83
C THR A 23 -79.03 -10.00 -22.87
N ARG A 24 -77.95 -9.22 -22.89
CA ARG A 24 -76.64 -9.75 -22.50
C ARG A 24 -76.78 -10.15 -21.04
N ALA A 25 -77.00 -11.44 -20.81
CA ALA A 25 -76.73 -12.03 -19.51
C ALA A 25 -75.27 -11.71 -19.20
N LEU A 26 -75.05 -10.75 -18.31
CA LEU A 26 -73.74 -10.56 -17.72
C LEU A 26 -73.48 -11.85 -16.94
N HIS A 27 -72.71 -12.75 -17.53
CA HIS A 27 -72.20 -13.91 -16.82
C HIS A 27 -71.32 -13.35 -15.71
N LEU A 28 -71.90 -13.22 -14.52
CA LEU A 28 -71.15 -13.03 -13.29
C LEU A 28 -70.33 -14.32 -13.13
N ARG A 29 -69.14 -14.34 -13.73
CA ARG A 29 -68.12 -15.33 -13.45
C ARG A 29 -67.71 -15.10 -12.01
N GLY A 30 -68.40 -15.77 -11.09
CA GLY A 30 -67.94 -15.90 -9.72
C GLY A 30 -66.54 -16.48 -9.76
N PHE A 31 -65.61 -15.81 -9.07
CA PHE A 31 -64.24 -16.26 -8.93
C PHE A 31 -64.25 -17.71 -8.46
N THR A 32 -63.70 -18.62 -9.26
CA THR A 32 -63.72 -20.03 -8.89
C THR A 32 -62.68 -20.26 -7.80
N LEU A 33 -63.01 -21.06 -6.79
CA LEU A 33 -62.07 -21.41 -5.72
C LEU A 33 -60.76 -22.00 -6.30
N ILE A 34 -60.86 -22.73 -7.41
CA ILE A 34 -59.72 -23.32 -8.11
C ILE A 34 -58.80 -22.26 -8.76
N GLU A 35 -59.34 -21.13 -9.21
CA GLU A 35 -58.55 -20.04 -9.79
C GLU A 35 -57.68 -19.35 -8.73
N VAL A 36 -58.23 -19.13 -7.54
CA VAL A 36 -57.46 -18.61 -6.40
C VAL A 36 -56.37 -19.60 -5.98
N LEU A 37 -56.70 -20.90 -5.93
CA LEU A 37 -55.71 -21.94 -5.60
C LEU A 37 -54.57 -22.00 -6.62
N ILE A 38 -54.87 -21.98 -7.92
CA ILE A 38 -53.85 -21.97 -8.97
C ILE A 38 -53.00 -20.69 -8.87
N ALA A 39 -53.62 -19.52 -8.72
CA ALA A 39 -52.90 -18.26 -8.59
C ALA A 39 -51.94 -18.25 -7.39
N MET A 40 -52.38 -18.77 -6.23
CA MET A 40 -51.54 -18.89 -5.04
C MET A 40 -50.37 -19.86 -5.26
N THR A 41 -50.62 -21.01 -5.89
CA THR A 41 -49.54 -21.98 -6.18
C THR A 41 -48.49 -21.40 -7.14
N LEU A 42 -48.92 -20.71 -8.20
CA LEU A 42 -48.02 -20.07 -9.16
C LEU A 42 -47.21 -18.96 -8.50
N LEU A 43 -47.84 -18.14 -7.65
CA LEU A 43 -47.15 -17.09 -6.91
C LEU A 43 -46.10 -17.68 -5.96
N SER A 44 -46.42 -18.74 -5.22
CA SER A 44 -45.47 -19.41 -4.34
C SER A 44 -44.27 -19.97 -5.11
N ILE A 45 -44.50 -20.59 -6.26
CA ILE A 45 -43.41 -21.10 -7.12
C ILE A 45 -42.52 -19.95 -7.60
N MET A 46 -43.10 -18.83 -8.06
CA MET A 46 -42.32 -17.66 -8.48
C MET A 46 -41.45 -17.11 -7.36
N VAL A 47 -41.99 -16.97 -6.15
CA VAL A 47 -41.23 -16.45 -5.00
C VAL A 47 -40.08 -17.40 -4.63
N VAL A 48 -40.30 -18.71 -4.65
CA VAL A 48 -39.26 -19.72 -4.38
C VAL A 48 -38.15 -19.64 -5.41
N LEU A 49 -38.49 -19.52 -6.69
CA LEU A 49 -37.50 -19.38 -7.76
C LEU A 49 -36.67 -18.10 -7.63
N LEU A 50 -37.32 -16.97 -7.32
CA LEU A 50 -36.63 -15.70 -7.08
C LEU A 50 -35.67 -15.81 -5.91
N PHE A 51 -36.12 -16.35 -4.76
CA PHE A 51 -35.28 -16.49 -3.58
C PHE A 51 -34.12 -17.47 -3.82
N SER A 52 -34.38 -18.57 -4.54
CA SER A 52 -33.34 -19.52 -4.94
C SER A 52 -32.29 -18.89 -5.84
N SER A 53 -32.69 -18.09 -6.84
CA SER A 53 -31.75 -17.38 -7.70
C SER A 53 -30.89 -16.38 -6.93
N LEU A 54 -31.49 -15.60 -6.01
CA LEU A 54 -30.77 -14.65 -5.18
C LEU A 54 -29.75 -15.35 -4.28
N LYS A 55 -30.14 -16.48 -3.69
CA LYS A 55 -29.24 -17.30 -2.89
C LYS A 55 -28.08 -17.85 -3.71
N ILE A 56 -28.33 -18.35 -4.92
CA ILE A 56 -27.28 -18.87 -5.81
C ILE A 56 -26.30 -17.75 -6.20
N CYS A 57 -26.79 -16.54 -6.49
CA CYS A 57 -25.92 -15.40 -6.78
C CYS A 57 -25.05 -15.03 -5.58
N ALA A 58 -25.61 -15.00 -4.36
CA ALA A 58 -24.86 -14.72 -3.13
C ALA A 58 -23.81 -15.81 -2.86
N ASP A 59 -24.20 -17.09 -2.94
CA ASP A 59 -23.30 -18.21 -2.72
C ASP A 59 -22.19 -18.28 -3.80
N SER A 60 -22.48 -17.85 -5.03
CA SER A 60 -21.48 -17.78 -6.12
C SER A 60 -20.51 -16.62 -5.96
N TRP A 61 -20.96 -15.48 -5.41
CA TRP A 61 -20.09 -14.35 -5.11
C TRP A 61 -19.10 -14.70 -4.00
N GLU A 62 -19.61 -15.33 -2.92
CA GLU A 62 -18.79 -15.78 -1.79
C GLU A 62 -17.72 -16.80 -2.22
N LYS A 63 -18.11 -17.76 -3.06
CA LYS A 63 -17.16 -18.74 -3.63
C LYS A 63 -16.16 -18.11 -4.61
N GLY A 64 -16.55 -17.04 -5.31
CA GLY A 64 -15.67 -16.29 -6.19
C GLY A 64 -14.58 -15.54 -5.41
N GLU A 65 -14.95 -14.92 -4.29
CA GLU A 65 -14.01 -14.20 -3.41
C GLU A 65 -12.94 -15.14 -2.83
N SER A 66 -13.35 -16.31 -2.35
CA SER A 66 -12.40 -17.32 -1.81
C SER A 66 -11.38 -17.77 -2.86
N LYS A 67 -11.75 -17.87 -4.14
CA LYS A 67 -10.82 -18.28 -5.21
C LYS A 67 -9.93 -17.13 -5.72
N ILE A 68 -10.39 -15.88 -5.60
CA ILE A 68 -9.60 -14.68 -5.93
C ILE A 68 -8.57 -14.39 -4.83
N THR A 69 -8.84 -14.77 -3.59
CA THR A 69 -7.93 -14.58 -2.44
C THR A 69 -6.62 -15.38 -2.60
N ASP A 70 -6.68 -16.64 -3.06
CA ASP A 70 -5.48 -17.51 -3.17
C ASP A 70 -4.47 -17.01 -4.23
N VAL A 71 -4.96 -16.57 -5.40
CA VAL A 71 -4.08 -16.03 -6.47
C VAL A 71 -3.51 -14.67 -6.09
N ASN A 72 -4.18 -13.96 -5.18
CA ASN A 72 -3.69 -12.71 -4.63
C ASN A 72 -2.52 -12.91 -3.66
N GLU A 73 -2.49 -14.01 -2.89
CA GLU A 73 -1.46 -14.22 -1.86
C GLU A 73 -0.04 -14.34 -2.45
N VAL A 74 0.17 -15.21 -3.45
CA VAL A 74 1.48 -15.36 -4.12
C VAL A 74 1.95 -14.04 -4.72
N ALA A 75 1.05 -13.31 -5.39
CA ALA A 75 1.37 -12.02 -6.00
C ALA A 75 1.69 -10.94 -4.94
N VAL A 76 0.97 -10.91 -3.83
CA VAL A 76 1.19 -9.97 -2.72
C VAL A 76 2.55 -10.23 -2.07
N VAL A 77 2.88 -11.48 -1.80
CA VAL A 77 4.17 -11.87 -1.21
C VAL A 77 5.33 -11.59 -2.15
N TYR A 78 5.20 -11.94 -3.44
CA TYR A 78 6.19 -11.58 -4.45
C TYR A 78 6.43 -10.08 -4.49
N ASN A 79 5.36 -9.28 -4.51
CA ASN A 79 5.46 -7.82 -4.52
C ASN A 79 6.06 -7.26 -3.24
N PHE A 80 5.82 -7.89 -2.08
CA PHE A 80 6.46 -7.53 -0.82
C PHE A 80 7.98 -7.68 -0.93
N PHE A 81 8.46 -8.87 -1.32
CA PHE A 81 9.90 -9.12 -1.50
C PHE A 81 10.50 -8.20 -2.55
N GLN A 82 9.89 -8.13 -3.73
CA GLN A 82 10.35 -7.27 -4.81
C GLN A 82 10.44 -5.80 -4.39
N ARG A 83 9.45 -5.29 -3.65
CA ARG A 83 9.41 -3.88 -3.23
C ARG A 83 10.44 -3.55 -2.17
N HIS A 84 10.62 -4.41 -1.16
CA HIS A 84 11.45 -4.11 0.00
C HIS A 84 12.90 -4.56 -0.19
N LEU A 85 13.15 -5.75 -0.75
CA LEU A 85 14.52 -6.20 -1.00
C LEU A 85 15.21 -5.39 -2.10
N SER A 86 14.52 -5.04 -3.19
CA SER A 86 15.18 -4.35 -4.31
C SER A 86 15.73 -2.95 -3.98
N ILE A 87 15.28 -2.35 -2.87
CA ILE A 87 15.75 -1.05 -2.37
C ILE A 87 16.42 -1.17 -1.00
N ALA A 88 16.86 -2.38 -0.63
CA ALA A 88 17.62 -2.61 0.59
C ALA A 88 18.86 -1.71 0.65
N ARG A 89 19.24 -1.28 1.85
CA ARG A 89 20.32 -0.32 2.07
C ARG A 89 21.50 -0.99 2.81
N PRO A 90 22.75 -0.79 2.35
CA PRO A 90 23.94 -1.29 3.02
C PRO A 90 24.31 -0.37 4.19
N LEU A 91 23.68 -0.55 5.34
CA LEU A 91 23.94 0.28 6.52
C LEU A 91 24.58 -0.56 7.63
N TRP A 92 25.23 0.12 8.56
CA TRP A 92 25.65 -0.50 9.81
C TRP A 92 24.53 -0.37 10.82
N ASN A 93 24.20 -1.47 11.50
CA ASN A 93 23.29 -1.45 12.64
C ASN A 93 24.12 -1.22 13.91
N ASP A 94 24.14 0.03 14.37
CA ASP A 94 24.75 0.45 15.64
C ASP A 94 23.68 0.88 16.67
N LEU A 95 22.41 0.59 16.39
CA LEU A 95 21.26 1.03 17.19
C LEU A 95 20.84 0.00 18.25
N SER A 96 21.30 -1.24 18.13
CA SER A 96 21.13 -2.29 19.14
C SER A 96 22.26 -2.26 20.16
N GLU A 97 22.01 -2.73 21.39
CA GLU A 97 23.05 -2.97 22.41
C GLU A 97 24.04 -4.09 22.01
N GLU A 98 23.70 -4.86 20.98
CA GLU A 98 24.53 -5.87 20.35
C GLU A 98 25.72 -5.27 19.58
N GLU A 99 26.70 -6.12 19.27
CA GLU A 99 27.88 -5.73 18.49
C GLU A 99 27.47 -5.14 17.13
N LYS A 100 28.24 -4.15 16.66
CA LYS A 100 28.00 -3.44 15.40
C LYS A 100 28.04 -4.43 14.23
N THR A 101 26.88 -4.77 13.68
CA THR A 101 26.75 -5.70 12.56
C THR A 101 26.29 -4.98 11.31
N PHE A 102 26.65 -5.53 10.15
CA PHE A 102 26.11 -5.04 8.88
C PHE A 102 24.61 -5.35 8.82
N SER A 103 23.81 -4.41 8.33
CA SER A 103 22.35 -4.49 8.43
C SER A 103 21.73 -5.64 7.66
N PHE A 104 22.43 -6.12 6.63
CA PHE A 104 22.01 -7.27 5.86
C PHE A 104 22.67 -8.53 6.43
N GLN A 105 21.86 -9.46 6.90
CA GLN A 105 22.31 -10.76 7.40
C GLN A 105 21.37 -11.83 6.82
N GLY A 106 21.93 -12.83 6.15
CA GLY A 106 21.16 -13.87 5.50
C GLY A 106 21.61 -15.27 5.90
N LYS A 107 20.66 -16.14 6.24
CA LYS A 107 20.84 -17.58 6.42
C LYS A 107 19.86 -18.32 5.52
N ALA A 108 20.01 -19.63 5.40
CA ALA A 108 19.11 -20.45 4.57
C ALA A 108 17.61 -20.29 4.91
N GLN A 109 17.25 -19.93 6.15
CA GLN A 109 15.85 -19.80 6.60
C GLN A 109 15.53 -18.50 7.35
N SER A 110 16.46 -17.54 7.36
CA SER A 110 16.22 -16.23 7.96
C SER A 110 16.92 -15.12 7.18
N LEU A 111 16.31 -13.95 7.16
CA LEU A 111 16.81 -12.80 6.43
C LEU A 111 16.51 -11.51 7.17
N GLN A 112 17.56 -10.76 7.46
CA GLN A 112 17.48 -9.43 8.03
C GLN A 112 18.02 -8.40 7.04
N PHE A 113 17.31 -7.30 6.85
CA PHE A 113 17.75 -6.19 6.02
C PHE A 113 17.06 -4.88 6.38
N ILE A 114 17.67 -3.76 6.00
CA ILE A 114 17.05 -2.44 6.15
C ILE A 114 16.52 -1.98 4.80
N SER A 115 15.28 -1.48 4.81
CA SER A 115 14.65 -0.85 3.64
C SER A 115 13.85 0.38 4.05
N ALA A 116 13.67 1.31 3.11
CA ALA A 116 12.71 2.39 3.29
C ALA A 116 11.27 1.84 3.24
N PHE A 117 10.40 2.40 4.06
CA PHE A 117 8.95 2.17 3.94
C PHE A 117 8.34 3.21 2.98
N PRO A 118 7.44 2.81 2.06
CA PRO A 118 6.81 3.78 1.15
C PRO A 118 6.03 4.85 1.94
N ALA A 119 6.27 6.12 1.63
CA ALA A 119 5.65 7.26 2.31
C ALA A 119 4.11 7.25 2.27
N SER A 120 3.51 6.52 1.33
CA SER A 120 2.06 6.34 1.19
C SER A 120 1.41 5.55 2.33
N ALA A 121 2.19 4.83 3.14
CA ALA A 121 1.67 3.98 4.20
C ALA A 121 1.53 4.69 5.57
N GLY A 122 1.65 6.02 5.61
CA GLY A 122 1.59 6.80 6.86
C GLY A 122 2.79 6.58 7.80
N ARG A 123 3.72 5.70 7.40
CA ARG A 123 4.99 5.41 8.07
C ARG A 123 6.11 5.82 7.11
N SER A 124 7.10 6.54 7.63
CA SER A 124 8.22 7.06 6.85
C SER A 124 9.53 6.75 7.56
N GLY A 125 10.60 6.65 6.78
CA GLY A 125 11.94 6.34 7.27
C GLY A 125 12.38 4.91 7.00
N LEU A 126 13.53 4.58 7.55
CA LEU A 126 14.13 3.26 7.43
C LEU A 126 13.51 2.32 8.46
N GLN A 127 13.30 1.08 8.05
CA GLN A 127 12.81 0.01 8.89
C GLN A 127 13.77 -1.18 8.76
N LEU A 128 14.00 -1.84 9.88
CA LEU A 128 14.62 -3.15 9.94
C LEU A 128 13.53 -4.21 9.75
N PHE A 129 13.71 -5.02 8.71
CA PHE A 129 12.90 -6.19 8.43
C PHE A 129 13.67 -7.42 8.86
N SER A 130 13.04 -8.29 9.65
CA SER A 130 13.56 -9.62 10.01
C SER A 130 12.53 -10.64 9.59
N LEU A 131 12.91 -11.53 8.69
CA LEU A 131 12.11 -12.62 8.16
C LEU A 131 12.63 -13.93 8.74
N ASP A 132 11.75 -14.73 9.32
CA ASP A 132 12.12 -16.00 9.94
C ASP A 132 11.03 -17.04 9.74
N LEU A 133 11.44 -18.30 9.51
CA LEU A 133 10.56 -19.46 9.60
C LEU A 133 10.34 -19.80 11.08
N GLN A 134 9.09 -19.84 11.51
CA GLN A 134 8.70 -20.16 12.87
C GLN A 134 7.67 -21.28 12.90
N GLU A 135 7.64 -22.03 13.99
CA GLU A 135 6.58 -23.02 14.26
C GLU A 135 5.52 -22.37 15.17
N GLU A 136 4.27 -22.35 14.73
CA GLU A 136 3.12 -21.81 15.46
C GLU A 136 1.94 -22.76 15.30
N ASP A 137 1.29 -23.13 16.41
CA ASP A 137 0.14 -24.05 16.41
C ASP A 137 0.38 -25.38 15.65
N ASN A 138 1.62 -25.91 15.71
CA ASN A 138 2.05 -27.14 15.03
C ASN A 138 2.08 -27.02 13.48
N GLU A 139 2.24 -25.80 12.98
CA GLU A 139 2.41 -25.47 11.56
C GLU A 139 3.63 -24.58 11.39
N GLN A 140 4.33 -24.68 10.25
CA GLN A 140 5.38 -23.71 9.95
C GLN A 140 4.80 -22.47 9.25
N VAL A 141 5.23 -21.32 9.71
CA VAL A 141 4.79 -20.01 9.25
C VAL A 141 6.00 -19.12 8.97
N ILE A 142 5.97 -18.37 7.88
CA ILE A 142 6.98 -17.34 7.61
C ILE A 142 6.47 -16.03 8.22
N LYS A 143 7.21 -15.47 9.18
CA LYS A 143 6.88 -14.20 9.82
C LYS A 143 7.85 -13.10 9.39
N VAL A 144 7.32 -11.90 9.29
CA VAL A 144 8.09 -10.65 9.14
C VAL A 144 7.93 -9.84 10.42
N THR A 145 9.04 -9.54 11.06
CA THR A 145 9.12 -8.53 12.12
C THR A 145 9.62 -7.23 11.52
N ILE A 146 8.89 -6.14 11.76
CA ILE A 146 9.24 -4.80 11.29
C ILE A 146 9.51 -3.92 12.50
N LYS A 147 10.70 -3.32 12.54
CA LYS A 147 11.10 -2.36 13.57
C LYS A 147 11.58 -1.07 12.93
N PRO A 148 11.25 0.11 13.48
CA PRO A 148 11.84 1.34 12.98
C PRO A 148 13.36 1.38 13.20
N PHE A 149 14.09 1.95 12.25
CA PHE A 149 15.55 2.06 12.28
C PHE A 149 15.98 3.52 12.50
N PHE A 150 15.94 3.97 13.76
CA PHE A 150 16.50 5.23 14.23
C PHE A 150 16.96 5.07 15.70
N PRO A 151 17.57 6.06 16.38
CA PRO A 151 17.90 5.90 17.80
C PRO A 151 16.64 6.00 18.69
N VAL A 152 16.45 5.09 19.66
CA VAL A 152 15.37 5.22 20.65
C VAL A 152 15.81 6.19 21.75
N ALA A 153 14.85 6.93 22.33
CA ALA A 153 15.09 7.68 23.56
C ALA A 153 15.33 6.71 24.74
N GLU A 154 16.14 7.11 25.72
CA GLU A 154 16.40 6.31 26.91
C GLU A 154 15.08 5.91 27.61
N GLY A 155 14.86 4.60 27.76
CA GLY A 155 13.69 4.04 28.44
C GLY A 155 12.47 3.75 27.57
N GLU A 156 12.54 3.98 26.26
CA GLU A 156 11.53 3.52 25.30
C GLU A 156 12.04 2.29 24.52
N GLU A 157 11.12 1.43 24.09
CA GLU A 157 11.41 0.31 23.18
C GLU A 157 10.75 0.55 21.82
N TRP A 158 11.35 -0.02 20.77
CA TRP A 158 10.70 -0.07 19.46
C TRP A 158 9.37 -0.80 19.55
N HIS A 159 8.29 -0.15 19.10
CA HIS A 159 7.08 -0.86 18.75
C HIS A 159 7.38 -1.77 17.55
N LYS A 160 7.65 -3.05 17.83
CA LYS A 160 7.79 -4.08 16.82
C LYS A 160 6.41 -4.49 16.31
N GLU A 161 6.29 -4.62 15.00
CA GLU A 161 5.11 -5.18 14.35
C GLU A 161 5.49 -6.55 13.80
N GLU A 162 4.69 -7.56 14.12
CA GLU A 162 4.88 -8.91 13.62
C GLU A 162 3.70 -9.24 12.69
N VAL A 163 4.03 -9.66 11.48
CA VAL A 163 3.06 -10.02 10.43
C VAL A 163 3.38 -11.42 9.93
N THR A 164 2.39 -12.31 9.99
CA THR A 164 2.49 -13.61 9.31
C THR A 164 2.35 -13.39 7.82
N LEU A 165 3.41 -13.68 7.07
CA LEU A 165 3.45 -13.49 5.62
C LEU A 165 2.83 -14.68 4.88
N ILE A 166 3.10 -15.90 5.35
CA ILE A 166 2.64 -17.16 4.75
C ILE A 166 2.42 -18.21 5.85
N LYS A 167 1.39 -19.04 5.69
CA LYS A 167 1.07 -20.17 6.57
C LYS A 167 1.22 -21.52 5.85
N HIS A 168 1.28 -22.60 6.62
CA HIS A 168 1.36 -23.99 6.10
C HIS A 168 2.58 -24.20 5.19
N VAL A 169 3.73 -23.68 5.61
CA VAL A 169 5.00 -23.81 4.90
C VAL A 169 5.55 -25.21 5.14
N SER A 170 6.02 -25.86 4.09
CA SER A 170 6.65 -27.17 4.13
C SER A 170 8.17 -27.09 3.91
N ASP A 171 8.60 -26.19 3.03
CA ASP A 171 10.01 -25.84 2.84
C ASP A 171 10.15 -24.33 2.63
N PHE A 172 11.21 -23.77 3.20
CA PHE A 172 11.59 -22.38 2.98
C PHE A 172 13.11 -22.31 2.89
N THR A 173 13.61 -21.84 1.75
CA THR A 173 15.04 -21.78 1.48
C THR A 173 15.42 -20.46 0.81
N LEU A 174 16.53 -19.90 1.28
CA LEU A 174 17.14 -18.67 0.81
C LEU A 174 18.55 -18.95 0.30
N ALA A 175 18.92 -18.30 -0.79
CA ALA A 175 20.28 -18.31 -1.30
C ALA A 175 20.67 -16.92 -1.81
N TYR A 176 21.95 -16.63 -1.78
CA TYR A 176 22.51 -15.31 -1.99
C TYR A 176 23.57 -15.38 -3.08
N PHE A 177 23.48 -14.51 -4.08
CA PHE A 177 24.47 -14.42 -5.15
C PHE A 177 25.28 -13.14 -5.01
N GLY A 178 26.60 -13.27 -5.00
CA GLY A 178 27.49 -12.13 -5.02
C GLY A 178 28.94 -12.54 -4.77
N SER A 179 29.78 -11.53 -4.54
CA SER A 179 31.18 -11.68 -4.15
C SER A 179 31.45 -10.87 -2.88
N ASP A 180 32.44 -11.29 -2.10
CA ASP A 180 32.80 -10.65 -0.82
C ASP A 180 33.25 -9.19 -0.98
N ASP A 181 33.82 -8.86 -2.14
CA ASP A 181 34.28 -7.52 -2.49
C ASP A 181 33.28 -6.75 -3.38
N GLY A 182 32.18 -7.39 -3.79
CA GLY A 182 31.18 -6.85 -4.70
C GLY A 182 31.66 -6.62 -6.15
N VAL A 183 32.90 -6.99 -6.49
CA VAL A 183 33.54 -6.71 -7.79
C VAL A 183 33.96 -7.99 -8.50
N SER A 184 34.39 -9.00 -7.73
CA SER A 184 34.80 -10.30 -8.25
C SER A 184 33.60 -11.10 -8.79
N GLU A 185 33.90 -12.16 -9.55
CA GLU A 185 32.89 -13.08 -10.06
C GLU A 185 32.12 -13.70 -8.90
N GLY A 186 30.79 -13.55 -8.92
CA GLY A 186 29.93 -13.98 -7.83
C GLY A 186 29.61 -15.48 -7.87
N SER A 187 29.32 -16.04 -6.70
CA SER A 187 28.80 -17.39 -6.55
C SER A 187 27.52 -17.39 -5.72
N TRP A 188 26.72 -18.46 -5.86
CA TRP A 188 25.58 -18.72 -4.98
C TRP A 188 26.07 -19.32 -3.67
N GLU A 189 25.63 -18.75 -2.57
CA GLU A 189 25.91 -19.17 -1.19
C GLU A 189 24.60 -19.32 -0.41
N GLU A 190 24.55 -20.26 0.52
CA GLU A 190 23.37 -20.49 1.38
C GLU A 190 23.30 -19.50 2.56
N GLU A 191 24.42 -18.84 2.86
CA GLU A 191 24.54 -17.87 3.93
C GLU A 191 25.25 -16.61 3.43
N TRP A 192 24.84 -15.47 3.98
CA TRP A 192 25.43 -14.15 3.71
C TRP A 192 25.60 -13.43 5.05
N LEU A 193 26.57 -13.91 5.82
CA LEU A 193 26.90 -13.45 7.17
C LEU A 193 28.28 -12.79 7.19
N ASP A 194 28.50 -11.86 8.10
CA ASP A 194 29.79 -11.19 8.32
C ASP A 194 30.39 -10.49 7.07
N LYS A 195 29.55 -10.15 6.10
CA LYS A 195 29.92 -9.40 4.88
C LYS A 195 29.49 -7.94 4.99
N GLU A 196 30.33 -7.03 4.52
CA GLU A 196 30.06 -5.58 4.51
C GLU A 196 29.45 -5.09 3.19
N VAL A 197 28.98 -6.02 2.36
CA VAL A 197 28.38 -5.77 1.05
C VAL A 197 27.04 -6.48 0.93
N LEU A 198 26.11 -5.91 0.16
CA LEU A 198 24.86 -6.59 -0.17
C LEU A 198 25.12 -7.69 -1.21
N PRO A 199 24.39 -8.81 -1.16
CA PRO A 199 24.36 -9.72 -2.30
C PRO A 199 23.71 -9.00 -3.48
N GLN A 200 24.11 -9.38 -4.69
CA GLN A 200 23.53 -8.86 -5.93
C GLN A 200 22.13 -9.44 -6.17
N LEU A 201 21.95 -10.74 -5.90
CA LEU A 201 20.65 -11.41 -6.02
C LEU A 201 20.32 -12.16 -4.73
N VAL A 202 19.04 -12.18 -4.40
CA VAL A 202 18.48 -13.07 -3.39
C VAL A 202 17.51 -14.01 -4.08
N LYS A 203 17.76 -15.30 -3.94
CA LYS A 203 16.84 -16.36 -4.36
C LYS A 203 16.01 -16.81 -3.18
N ILE A 204 14.72 -16.95 -3.40
CA ILE A 204 13.74 -17.35 -2.39
C ILE A 204 12.92 -18.50 -2.99
N ASN A 205 12.91 -19.62 -2.28
CA ASN A 205 12.09 -20.78 -2.61
C ASN A 205 11.17 -21.10 -1.42
N ILE A 206 9.90 -21.38 -1.73
CA ILE A 206 8.83 -21.59 -0.75
C ILE A 206 7.99 -22.74 -1.26
N GLU A 207 7.74 -23.74 -0.43
CA GLU A 207 6.82 -24.85 -0.73
C GLU A 207 5.74 -24.91 0.35
N LEU A 208 4.48 -25.10 -0.04
CA LEU A 208 3.36 -25.22 0.90
C LEU A 208 2.81 -26.64 0.97
N GLU A 209 2.28 -27.00 2.14
CA GLU A 209 1.65 -28.30 2.38
C GLU A 209 0.40 -28.53 1.52
N ASN A 210 -0.28 -27.46 1.13
CA ASN A 210 -1.52 -27.51 0.34
C ASN A 210 -1.30 -27.75 -1.17
N GLY A 211 -0.04 -27.84 -1.62
CA GLY A 211 0.31 -28.11 -3.01
C GLY A 211 0.08 -26.94 -3.98
N ILE A 212 -0.16 -25.72 -3.48
CA ILE A 212 -0.16 -24.52 -4.32
C ILE A 212 1.25 -24.31 -4.89
N PHE A 213 1.35 -24.09 -6.20
CA PHE A 213 2.62 -23.83 -6.85
C PHE A 213 3.13 -22.42 -6.54
N TRP A 214 4.33 -22.34 -5.97
CA TRP A 214 5.07 -21.10 -5.77
C TRP A 214 6.24 -21.04 -6.77
N PRO A 215 6.38 -19.95 -7.55
CA PRO A 215 7.50 -19.80 -8.44
C PRO A 215 8.78 -19.48 -7.64
N GLU A 216 9.93 -19.99 -8.11
CA GLU A 216 11.23 -19.53 -7.61
C GLU A 216 11.35 -18.01 -7.84
N MET A 217 11.61 -17.26 -6.77
CA MET A 217 11.75 -15.81 -6.83
C MET A 217 13.23 -15.44 -6.81
N ILE A 218 13.69 -14.67 -7.79
CA ILE A 218 15.04 -14.10 -7.82
C ILE A 218 14.91 -12.59 -7.83
N ILE A 219 15.34 -11.95 -6.75
CA ILE A 219 15.23 -10.50 -6.55
C ILE A 219 16.61 -9.86 -6.66
N ASP A 220 16.72 -8.88 -7.55
CA ASP A 220 17.90 -8.03 -7.69
C ASP A 220 17.90 -6.94 -6.61
N LEU A 221 19.01 -6.85 -5.88
CA LEU A 221 19.24 -5.81 -4.87
C LEU A 221 20.01 -4.67 -5.53
N LYS A 222 19.36 -3.51 -5.65
CA LYS A 222 20.01 -2.35 -6.21
C LYS A 222 21.12 -1.89 -5.28
N ILE A 223 22.35 -2.22 -5.62
CA ILE A 223 23.55 -1.59 -5.07
C ILE A 223 23.46 -0.12 -5.45
N THR A 224 22.86 0.70 -4.59
CA THR A 224 23.01 2.15 -4.72
C THR A 224 24.44 2.40 -4.33
N GLY A 225 25.29 2.52 -5.36
CA GLY A 225 26.74 2.49 -5.28
C GLY A 225 27.29 3.15 -4.04
N THR A 226 28.16 2.41 -3.36
CA THR A 226 29.24 2.88 -2.49
C THR A 226 29.34 4.40 -2.46
N THR A 227 28.69 5.05 -1.50
CA THR A 227 29.21 6.33 -1.01
C THR A 227 30.57 6.00 -0.46
N ASN A 228 31.61 6.39 -1.21
CA ASN A 228 32.99 6.25 -0.81
C ASN A 228 33.10 6.72 0.65
N ASN A 229 33.83 5.98 1.49
CA ASN A 229 33.99 6.21 2.93
C ASN A 229 34.32 7.69 3.29
N THR A 230 34.83 8.45 2.32
CA THR A 230 35.09 9.88 2.36
C THR A 230 33.82 10.74 2.55
N ASP A 231 32.68 10.38 1.97
CA ASP A 231 31.45 11.17 2.05
C ASP A 231 30.75 11.01 3.41
N LEU A 232 30.87 9.84 4.04
CA LEU A 232 30.33 9.59 5.38
C LEU A 232 31.13 10.31 6.46
N GLU A 233 32.46 10.39 6.34
CA GLU A 233 33.28 11.21 7.23
C GLU A 233 32.92 12.70 7.13
N ILE A 234 32.67 13.21 5.92
CA ILE A 234 32.25 14.61 5.72
C ILE A 234 30.88 14.88 6.38
N ILE A 235 29.92 13.96 6.23
CA ILE A 235 28.59 14.10 6.83
C ILE A 235 28.69 14.01 8.37
N ILE A 236 29.40 13.02 8.91
CA ILE A 236 29.60 12.86 10.36
C ILE A 236 30.33 14.08 10.94
N GLN A 237 31.34 14.61 10.25
CA GLN A 237 32.08 15.78 10.72
C GLN A 237 31.25 17.06 10.66
N THR A 238 30.35 17.16 9.67
CA THR A 238 29.38 18.26 9.58
C THR A 238 28.39 18.19 10.74
N ILE A 239 27.86 17.00 11.07
CA ILE A 239 26.95 16.81 12.20
C ILE A 239 27.65 17.13 13.54
N ARG A 240 28.89 16.64 13.76
CA ARG A 240 29.69 16.99 14.96
C ARG A 240 29.94 18.49 15.09
N THR A 241 30.19 19.16 13.96
CA THR A 241 30.41 20.62 13.93
C THR A 241 29.13 21.36 14.32
N ILE A 242 27.98 20.96 13.79
CA ILE A 242 26.68 21.56 14.13
C ILE A 242 26.34 21.32 15.61
N GLN A 243 26.58 20.13 16.16
CA GLN A 243 26.41 19.85 17.59
C GLN A 243 27.34 20.69 18.47
N LYS A 244 28.61 20.90 18.07
CA LYS A 244 29.55 21.77 18.79
C LYS A 244 29.10 23.25 18.81
N ILE A 245 28.50 23.72 17.71
CA ILE A 245 27.99 25.10 17.63
C ILE A 245 26.79 25.29 18.57
N GLN A 246 25.94 24.27 18.75
CA GLN A 246 24.79 24.33 19.66
C GLN A 246 25.17 24.27 21.16
N MET A 247 26.34 23.75 21.52
CA MET A 247 26.77 23.58 22.92
C MET A 247 27.79 24.64 23.42
N SER A 248 28.16 25.63 22.60
CA SER A 248 29.09 26.67 23.04
C SER A 248 28.38 27.66 23.98
N PRO A 249 28.87 27.89 25.22
CA PRO A 249 28.26 28.84 26.14
C PRO A 249 28.46 30.25 25.59
N ARG A 250 27.35 30.98 25.44
CA ARG A 250 27.33 32.39 25.06
C ARG A 250 28.04 33.21 26.14
N GLN A 251 29.35 33.42 26.01
CA GLN A 251 30.08 34.33 26.89
C GLN A 251 29.60 35.75 26.67
N SER A 252 28.77 36.22 27.59
CA SER A 252 28.42 37.62 27.79
C SER A 252 29.64 38.36 28.35
N SER A 253 30.46 38.95 27.48
CA SER A 253 31.47 39.93 27.89
C SER A 253 30.87 41.34 27.82
N ASP A 254 30.44 41.83 28.97
CA ASP A 254 30.28 43.25 29.25
C ASP A 254 31.65 43.95 29.18
N LYS A 255 31.78 44.98 28.34
CA LYS A 255 32.69 46.12 28.59
C LYS A 255 32.42 47.31 27.68
N THR A 256 32.24 48.42 28.36
CA THR A 256 32.15 49.82 27.92
C THR A 256 33.39 50.31 27.14
N LYS A 257 33.17 50.98 26.00
CA LYS A 257 33.89 52.16 25.46
C LYS A 257 33.57 52.37 23.97
N GLY A 258 33.06 53.54 23.59
CA GLY A 258 33.17 54.07 22.22
C GLY A 258 34.47 54.89 22.05
N PRO A 259 34.73 55.56 20.90
CA PRO A 259 33.98 55.60 19.63
C PRO A 259 34.86 55.40 18.37
N GLY A 260 34.23 55.21 17.19
CA GLY A 260 34.90 55.36 15.88
C GLY A 260 34.23 54.61 14.73
N PRO A 261 33.94 55.24 13.57
CA PRO A 261 33.24 54.59 12.47
C PRO A 261 34.25 53.85 11.58
N GLY A 262 34.26 52.52 11.68
CA GLY A 262 35.01 51.64 10.79
C GLY A 262 34.04 50.68 10.11
N SER A 263 33.76 50.95 8.84
CA SER A 263 33.05 50.06 7.93
C SER A 263 33.75 48.70 7.87
N GLY A 264 33.12 47.65 8.40
CA GLY A 264 33.54 46.27 8.24
C GLY A 264 32.33 45.41 7.93
N VAL A 265 31.99 45.33 6.64
CA VAL A 265 31.05 44.33 6.11
C VAL A 265 31.74 42.97 6.18
N VAL A 266 31.26 42.08 7.05
CA VAL A 266 31.61 40.65 7.02
C VAL A 266 30.68 40.02 5.99
N GLY A 267 31.19 39.77 4.79
CA GLY A 267 30.52 38.97 3.77
C GLY A 267 30.55 37.50 4.19
N ILE A 268 29.38 36.88 4.29
CA ILE A 268 29.25 35.44 4.44
C ILE A 268 28.92 34.92 3.03
N GLU A 269 29.87 34.29 2.37
CA GLU A 269 29.62 33.60 1.10
C GLU A 269 28.92 32.26 1.38
N PHE A 270 27.76 32.08 0.75
CA PHE A 270 27.08 30.79 0.68
C PHE A 270 27.35 30.18 -0.69
N THR A 271 28.07 29.07 -0.72
CA THR A 271 28.20 28.20 -1.91
C THR A 271 27.19 27.07 -1.85
N ASP A 272 26.46 26.89 -2.95
CA ASP A 272 25.49 25.79 -3.10
C ASP A 272 26.15 24.51 -3.64
N TYR A 273 25.51 23.36 -3.43
CA TYR A 273 26.07 21.99 -3.53
C TYR A 273 26.57 21.54 -4.93
N TYR A 274 26.58 22.43 -5.93
CA TYR A 274 27.05 22.17 -7.30
C TYR A 274 28.06 23.22 -7.84
N GLY A 275 28.59 24.12 -7.00
CA GLY A 275 29.75 24.95 -7.37
C GLY A 275 29.52 25.93 -8.53
N ARG A 276 28.35 26.56 -8.64
CA ARG A 276 28.14 27.72 -9.52
C ARG A 276 27.80 28.97 -8.70
N GLU A 277 28.50 30.07 -9.00
CA GLU A 277 28.25 31.39 -8.42
C GLU A 277 26.84 31.88 -8.78
N LEU A 278 26.01 32.15 -7.77
CA LEU A 278 24.74 32.83 -7.94
C LEU A 278 24.98 34.34 -8.02
N CYS A 279 24.65 34.92 -9.17
CA CYS A 279 24.63 36.36 -9.40
C CYS A 279 23.82 37.07 -8.31
N SER A 280 24.41 38.09 -7.68
CA SER A 280 23.79 38.80 -6.57
C SER A 280 22.51 39.51 -7.03
N GLN A 281 21.37 39.11 -6.45
CA GLN A 281 20.15 39.91 -6.49
C GLN A 281 19.96 40.56 -5.13
N HIS A 282 19.93 41.89 -5.18
CA HIS A 282 19.62 42.79 -4.10
C HIS A 282 18.16 42.53 -3.66
N ALA A 283 17.97 41.84 -2.54
CA ALA A 283 16.66 41.63 -1.93
C ALA A 283 16.54 42.47 -0.65
N GLN A 284 15.90 43.64 -0.77
CA GLN A 284 15.26 44.32 0.35
C GLN A 284 14.01 43.52 0.74
N GLY A 285 13.85 43.11 2.01
CA GLY A 285 12.55 42.62 2.48
C GLY A 285 12.52 41.85 3.78
N SER A 286 12.03 42.53 4.82
CA SER A 286 11.23 42.03 5.96
C SER A 286 11.73 40.86 6.81
N PHE A 287 12.30 41.22 7.96
CA PHE A 287 12.35 40.40 9.18
C PHE A 287 10.92 40.10 9.70
N TYR A 288 10.53 38.82 9.73
CA TYR A 288 9.42 38.36 10.57
C TYR A 288 9.97 37.69 11.83
N TYR A 289 9.75 38.35 12.97
CA TYR A 289 10.01 37.83 14.31
C TYR A 289 8.87 36.91 14.75
N TRP A 290 9.15 35.65 15.06
CA TRP A 290 8.27 34.82 15.89
C TRP A 290 8.69 34.93 17.36
N ARG A 291 7.80 35.43 18.20
CA ARG A 291 7.99 35.58 19.65
C ARG A 291 7.27 34.43 20.35
N TYR A 292 8.01 33.48 20.91
CA TYR A 292 7.47 32.54 21.89
C TYR A 292 7.29 33.25 23.23
N SER A 293 6.06 33.32 23.72
CA SER A 293 5.77 33.62 25.14
C SER A 293 6.00 32.35 25.95
N LYS A 294 6.62 32.51 27.13
CA LYS A 294 6.57 31.53 28.21
C LYS A 294 5.13 31.31 28.67
#